data_AF-A0A2V5MYI5-F1
#
_entry.id   AF-A0A2V5MYI5-F1
#
_cell.length_a   1.000
_cell.length_b   1.000
_cell.length_c   1.000
_cell.angle_alpha   90.00
_cell.angle_beta   90.00
_cell.angle_gamma   90.00
#
_symmetry.space_group_name_H-M   'P 1'
#
loop_
_entity.id
_entity.type
_entity.pdbx_description
1 polymer ?
#
loop_
_entity_poly.entity_id
_entity_poly.type
_entity_poly.pdbx_seq_one_letter_code
_entity_poly.pdbx_strand_id
1 'polypeptide(L)'
;SDKEIAYCLWDRTLCKGGGYALFPLNPKSRFKAHWSIRRQSAGRYSYDGDNPADDRVRVIDGVLVTEAKGLPLKVGADSDAEWIAYARGKLLLVKYYPYFASGDYTDGGNSVEFYCDNRVAELEPLSPESRLKPNENYAFPEKWVLIQLESEVTSPEAARSLVRKIPPSPFKN
;
A
#
# COMPACT_ATOMS: atom_id res chain seq x y z
N SER A 1 -29.18 -0.82 15.13
CA SER A 1 -29.45 0.44 14.40
C SER A 1 -30.18 0.05 13.13
N ASP A 2 -31.20 0.79 12.72
CA ASP A 2 -32.02 0.47 11.53
C ASP A 2 -31.60 1.27 10.30
N LYS A 3 -30.46 1.97 10.38
CA LYS A 3 -29.95 2.85 9.34
C LYS A 3 -28.85 2.16 8.55
N GLU A 4 -28.84 2.41 7.24
CA GLU A 4 -27.69 2.11 6.39
C GLU A 4 -26.51 3.00 6.80
N ILE A 5 -25.32 2.39 6.89
CA ILE A 5 -24.08 3.08 7.28
C ILE A 5 -22.99 2.72 6.28
N ALA A 6 -22.15 3.70 5.97
CA ALA A 6 -20.96 3.53 5.14
C ALA A 6 -19.77 3.10 5.99
N TYR A 7 -19.05 2.09 5.53
CA TYR A 7 -17.83 1.57 6.16
C TYR A 7 -16.73 1.40 5.12
N CYS A 8 -15.49 1.60 5.57
CA CYS A 8 -14.29 1.17 4.86
C CYS A 8 -13.52 0.23 5.78
N LEU A 9 -12.90 -0.80 5.21
CA LEU A 9 -11.96 -1.65 5.92
C LEU A 9 -10.54 -1.15 5.65
N TRP A 10 -9.83 -0.87 6.74
CA TRP A 10 -8.46 -0.40 6.73
C TRP A 10 -7.62 -1.34 7.57
N ASP A 11 -6.96 -2.29 6.92
CA ASP A 11 -6.02 -3.14 7.66
C ASP A 11 -4.68 -2.44 7.82
N ARG A 12 -4.02 -2.70 8.95
CA ARG A 12 -2.69 -2.19 9.26
C ARG A 12 -1.82 -3.34 9.74
N THR A 13 -1.03 -3.90 8.82
CA THR A 13 -0.08 -4.96 9.15
C THR A 13 1.26 -4.36 9.55
N LEU A 14 1.63 -4.48 10.84
CA LEU A 14 2.85 -3.89 11.40
C LEU A 14 4.06 -4.82 11.24
N CYS A 15 5.13 -4.28 10.65
CA CYS A 15 6.46 -4.84 10.60
C CYS A 15 7.46 -3.93 11.33
N LYS A 16 8.63 -4.47 11.67
CA LYS A 16 9.76 -3.65 12.13
C LYS A 16 10.29 -2.82 10.96
N GLY A 17 10.60 -1.54 11.22
CA GLY A 17 11.24 -0.65 10.24
C GLY A 17 12.64 -1.10 9.79
N GLY A 18 13.23 -0.35 8.86
CA GLY A 18 14.56 -0.60 8.29
C GLY A 18 14.60 -1.55 7.08
N GLY A 19 13.50 -1.62 6.32
CA GLY A 19 13.35 -2.42 5.10
C GLY A 19 12.80 -1.59 3.95
N TYR A 20 12.26 -2.25 2.93
CA TYR A 20 11.71 -1.60 1.73
C TYR A 20 10.29 -2.07 1.48
N ALA A 21 9.35 -1.14 1.35
CA ALA A 21 8.03 -1.43 0.80
C ALA A 21 8.04 -1.35 -0.72
N LEU A 22 7.24 -2.22 -1.34
CA LEU A 22 7.10 -2.29 -2.79
C LEU A 22 5.64 -2.59 -3.16
N PHE A 23 5.11 -1.81 -4.11
CA PHE A 23 3.87 -2.12 -4.80
C PHE A 23 3.85 -1.45 -6.19
N PRO A 24 3.23 -2.07 -7.22
CA PRO A 24 3.16 -1.51 -8.55
C PRO A 24 2.21 -0.30 -8.61
N LEU A 25 2.49 0.62 -9.53
CA LEU A 25 1.65 1.78 -9.79
C LEU A 25 0.72 1.51 -10.97
N ASN A 26 -0.50 2.03 -10.86
CA ASN A 26 -1.51 1.90 -11.90
C ASN A 26 -1.17 2.84 -13.08
N PRO A 27 -0.99 2.33 -14.32
CA PRO A 27 -0.72 3.18 -15.49
C PRO A 27 -1.87 4.14 -15.83
N LYS A 28 -3.08 3.85 -15.36
CA LYS A 28 -4.29 4.68 -15.50
C LYS A 28 -4.66 5.36 -14.17
N SER A 29 -3.67 5.59 -13.31
CA SER A 29 -3.87 6.22 -12.01
C SER A 29 -4.63 7.55 -12.11
N ARG A 30 -5.44 7.81 -11.08
CA ARG A 30 -6.07 9.10 -10.84
C ARG A 30 -5.06 10.19 -10.44
N PHE A 31 -3.93 9.79 -9.86
CA PHE A 31 -2.87 10.70 -9.46
C PHE A 31 -1.98 11.00 -10.66
N LYS A 32 -1.65 12.28 -10.87
CA LYS A 32 -0.77 12.68 -11.97
C LYS A 32 0.61 12.04 -11.88
N ALA A 33 1.11 11.85 -10.65
CA ALA A 33 2.37 11.16 -10.39
C ALA A 33 2.24 9.63 -10.28
N HIS A 34 1.04 9.07 -10.41
CA HIS A 34 0.68 7.66 -10.19
C HIS A 34 0.78 7.15 -8.74
N TRP A 35 1.21 7.99 -7.82
CA TRP A 35 1.24 7.76 -6.38
C TRP A 35 1.00 9.08 -5.65
N SER A 36 0.82 9.00 -4.34
CA SER A 36 0.60 10.16 -3.49
C SER A 36 1.41 10.09 -2.20
N ILE A 37 1.67 11.25 -1.60
CA ILE A 37 2.29 11.37 -0.28
C ILE A 37 1.37 12.13 0.66
N ARG A 38 1.17 11.62 1.88
CA ARG A 38 0.35 12.29 2.88
C ARG A 38 1.08 13.53 3.38
N ARG A 39 0.44 14.68 3.27
CA ARG A 39 0.87 15.95 3.83
C ARG A 39 -0.03 16.31 5.00
N GLN A 40 0.51 17.10 5.92
CA GLN A 40 -0.27 17.72 6.99
C GLN A 40 -0.13 19.23 6.88
N SER A 41 -1.26 19.93 6.79
CA SER A 41 -1.30 21.39 6.76
C SER A 41 -2.46 21.88 7.63
N ALA A 42 -2.20 22.84 8.51
CA ALA A 42 -3.18 23.40 9.44
C ALA A 42 -4.01 22.32 10.20
N GLY A 43 -3.36 21.24 10.64
CA GLY A 43 -4.00 20.16 11.39
C GLY A 43 -4.85 19.19 10.54
N ARG A 44 -4.93 19.39 9.21
CA ARG A 44 -5.63 18.48 8.29
C ARG A 44 -4.65 17.66 7.48
N TYR A 45 -5.01 16.41 7.24
CA TYR A 45 -4.27 15.55 6.32
C TYR A 45 -4.83 15.69 4.90
N SER A 46 -3.94 15.64 3.92
CA SER A 46 -4.25 15.55 2.50
C SER A 46 -3.24 14.66 1.81
N TYR A 47 -3.56 14.19 0.61
CA TYR A 47 -2.65 13.43 -0.23
C TYR A 47 -2.25 14.29 -1.44
N ASP A 48 -0.96 14.53 -1.59
CA ASP A 48 -0.39 15.20 -2.77
C ASP A 48 -0.04 14.12 -3.79
N GLY A 49 -0.85 14.01 -4.85
CA GLY A 49 -0.61 13.11 -5.99
C GLY A 49 -0.16 13.85 -7.26
N ASP A 50 0.05 15.16 -7.17
CA ASP A 50 0.47 15.99 -8.30
C ASP A 50 1.98 16.10 -8.39
N ASN A 51 2.63 16.36 -7.25
CA ASN A 51 4.09 16.47 -7.17
C ASN A 51 4.66 15.88 -5.85
N PRO A 52 4.34 14.61 -5.54
CA PRO A 52 4.88 13.95 -4.37
C PRO A 52 6.40 13.78 -4.51
N ALA A 53 7.13 14.04 -3.42
CA ALA A 53 8.58 13.91 -3.37
C ALA A 53 9.06 13.59 -1.96
N ASP A 54 9.98 12.63 -1.87
CA ASP A 54 10.75 12.25 -0.68
C ASP A 54 11.97 11.42 -1.12
N ASP A 55 13.16 11.66 -0.57
CA ASP A 55 14.40 10.98 -0.97
C ASP A 55 14.39 9.46 -0.70
N ARG A 56 13.48 8.99 0.17
CA ARG A 56 13.30 7.56 0.50
C ARG A 56 12.42 6.82 -0.49
N VAL A 57 11.76 7.54 -1.42
CA VAL A 57 10.78 6.99 -2.34
C VAL A 57 11.31 7.05 -3.76
N ARG A 58 11.26 5.93 -4.48
CA ARG A 58 11.66 5.83 -5.88
C ARG A 58 10.60 5.11 -6.68
N VAL A 59 10.33 5.58 -7.90
CA VAL A 59 9.59 4.80 -8.89
C VAL A 59 10.61 4.14 -9.81
N ILE A 60 10.66 2.81 -9.80
CA ILE A 60 11.59 2.03 -10.61
C ILE A 60 10.77 1.06 -11.45
N ASP A 61 10.74 1.28 -12.78
CA ASP A 61 9.98 0.47 -13.74
C ASP A 61 8.52 0.23 -13.32
N GLY A 62 7.81 1.32 -12.97
CA GLY A 62 6.40 1.28 -12.58
C GLY A 62 6.12 0.72 -11.18
N VAL A 63 7.14 0.48 -10.35
CA VAL A 63 6.99 0.02 -8.96
C VAL A 63 7.42 1.14 -8.02
N LEU A 64 6.57 1.48 -7.06
CA LEU A 64 6.95 2.37 -5.96
C LEU A 64 7.78 1.57 -4.96
N VAL A 65 9.00 2.04 -4.69
CA VAL A 65 9.91 1.47 -3.68
C VAL A 65 10.16 2.52 -2.61
N THR A 66 9.79 2.20 -1.38
CA THR A 66 9.92 3.12 -0.24
C THR A 66 10.81 2.53 0.84
N GLU A 67 11.89 3.22 1.20
CA GLU A 67 12.76 2.82 2.30
C GLU A 67 12.16 3.24 3.66
N ALA A 68 11.93 2.25 4.53
CA ALA A 68 11.33 2.42 5.84
C ALA A 68 12.35 2.92 6.87
N LYS A 69 12.67 4.21 6.82
CA LYS A 69 13.59 4.87 7.76
C LYS A 69 13.20 6.32 8.00
N GLY A 70 13.77 6.92 9.03
CA GLY A 70 13.69 8.34 9.33
C GLY A 70 12.39 8.75 10.04
N LEU A 71 11.97 9.99 9.75
CA LEU A 71 10.74 10.58 10.28
C LEU A 71 9.49 9.90 9.70
N PRO A 72 8.32 10.04 10.34
CA PRO A 72 7.06 9.52 9.80
C PRO A 72 6.85 9.90 8.34
N LEU A 73 6.63 8.89 7.51
CA LEU A 73 6.30 8.98 6.10
C LEU A 73 5.03 8.18 5.86
N LYS A 74 4.18 8.70 4.98
CA LYS A 74 3.07 7.93 4.46
C LYS A 74 2.90 8.19 2.98
N VAL A 75 2.92 7.11 2.20
CA VAL A 75 2.70 7.12 0.76
C VAL A 75 1.51 6.24 0.42
N GLY A 76 0.87 6.50 -0.72
CA GLY A 76 -0.25 5.70 -1.20
C GLY A 76 -0.32 5.68 -2.71
N ALA A 77 -1.15 4.79 -3.25
CA ALA A 77 -1.55 4.80 -4.64
C ALA A 77 -2.92 4.13 -4.82
N ASP A 78 -3.56 4.39 -5.95
CA ASP A 78 -4.70 3.64 -6.47
C ASP A 78 -4.22 2.42 -7.28
N SER A 79 -3.32 1.64 -6.67
CA SER A 79 -2.73 0.45 -7.27
C SER A 79 -3.80 -0.61 -7.55
N ASP A 80 -3.81 -1.10 -8.79
CA ASP A 80 -4.63 -2.21 -9.28
C ASP A 80 -3.88 -3.55 -9.26
N ALA A 81 -2.71 -3.57 -8.62
CA ALA A 81 -1.85 -4.75 -8.58
C ALA A 81 -2.32 -5.81 -7.59
N GLU A 82 -3.19 -5.43 -6.64
CA GLU A 82 -3.77 -6.31 -5.61
C GLU A 82 -2.76 -6.91 -4.63
N TRP A 83 -1.59 -6.27 -4.50
CA TRP A 83 -0.62 -6.62 -3.48
C TRP A 83 0.28 -5.46 -3.09
N ILE A 84 0.74 -5.53 -1.83
CA ILE A 84 1.86 -4.77 -1.30
C ILE A 84 2.82 -5.73 -0.63
N ALA A 85 4.12 -5.47 -0.76
CA ALA A 85 5.13 -6.29 -0.14
C ALA A 85 6.16 -5.47 0.64
N TYR A 86 6.78 -6.11 1.62
CA TYR A 86 7.79 -5.53 2.48
C TYR A 86 8.98 -6.45 2.62
N ALA A 87 10.14 -5.97 2.19
CA ALA A 87 11.40 -6.69 2.24
C ALA A 87 12.26 -6.19 3.40
N ARG A 88 12.70 -7.08 4.28
CA ARG A 88 13.59 -6.73 5.39
C ARG A 88 14.51 -7.90 5.73
N GLY A 89 15.81 -7.64 5.79
CA GLY A 89 16.79 -8.72 5.93
C GLY A 89 16.65 -9.69 4.76
N LYS A 90 16.52 -10.99 5.08
CA LYS A 90 16.31 -12.06 4.10
C LYS A 90 14.85 -12.49 3.94
N LEU A 91 13.89 -11.65 4.28
CA LEU A 91 12.47 -11.97 4.20
C LEU A 91 11.73 -10.96 3.32
N LEU A 92 10.78 -11.47 2.53
CA LEU A 92 9.81 -10.69 1.79
C LEU A 92 8.41 -11.12 2.24
N LEU A 93 7.72 -10.25 2.96
CA LEU A 93 6.30 -10.39 3.25
C LEU A 93 5.52 -9.84 2.06
N VAL A 94 4.64 -10.63 1.47
CA VAL A 94 3.67 -10.20 0.44
C VAL A 94 2.28 -10.31 1.02
N LYS A 95 1.52 -9.24 0.86
CA LYS A 95 0.14 -9.12 1.30
C LYS A 95 -0.74 -8.85 0.09
N TYR A 96 -1.64 -9.77 -0.22
CA TYR A 96 -2.61 -9.66 -1.30
C TYR A 96 -3.96 -9.20 -0.77
N TYR A 97 -4.67 -8.40 -1.57
CA TYR A 97 -6.00 -7.85 -1.28
C TYR A 97 -6.76 -7.62 -2.60
N PRO A 98 -8.09 -7.75 -2.66
CA PRO A 98 -8.85 -7.48 -3.88
C PRO A 98 -8.88 -5.99 -4.21
N TYR A 99 -8.84 -5.64 -5.50
CA TYR A 99 -9.01 -4.27 -5.97
C TYR A 99 -10.34 -4.09 -6.72
N PHE A 100 -11.00 -2.96 -6.49
CA PHE A 100 -12.30 -2.66 -7.09
C PHE A 100 -12.22 -1.35 -7.89
N ALA A 101 -12.06 -1.45 -9.21
CA ALA A 101 -11.81 -0.29 -10.07
C ALA A 101 -12.89 0.81 -10.01
N SER A 102 -14.14 0.46 -9.72
CA SER A 102 -15.26 1.39 -9.57
C SER A 102 -15.55 1.80 -8.12
N GLY A 103 -14.74 1.35 -7.16
CA GLY A 103 -14.92 1.61 -5.74
C GLY A 103 -14.52 3.03 -5.34
N ASP A 104 -15.22 3.59 -4.35
CA ASP A 104 -14.85 4.88 -3.76
C ASP A 104 -13.86 4.67 -2.61
N TYR A 105 -12.59 4.97 -2.83
CA TYR A 105 -11.53 4.85 -1.82
C TYR A 105 -11.41 6.15 -1.03
N THR A 106 -11.96 6.16 0.19
CA THR A 106 -12.22 7.41 0.92
C THR A 106 -10.99 8.08 1.51
N ASP A 107 -9.86 7.37 1.68
CA ASP A 107 -8.60 7.99 2.14
C ASP A 107 -7.75 8.42 0.94
N GLY A 108 -8.05 9.61 0.42
CA GLY A 108 -7.29 10.22 -0.68
C GLY A 108 -7.42 9.53 -2.03
N GLY A 109 -8.27 8.50 -2.17
CA GLY A 109 -8.36 7.69 -3.37
C GLY A 109 -7.36 6.53 -3.43
N ASN A 110 -6.62 6.25 -2.35
CA ASN A 110 -5.64 5.18 -2.31
C ASN A 110 -6.31 3.81 -2.07
N SER A 111 -5.98 2.81 -2.89
CA SER A 111 -6.31 1.41 -2.62
C SER A 111 -5.27 0.74 -1.70
N VAL A 112 -4.08 1.32 -1.63
CA VAL A 112 -3.00 0.86 -0.79
C VAL A 112 -2.15 2.01 -0.30
N GLU A 113 -1.74 1.89 0.95
CA GLU A 113 -0.86 2.84 1.62
C GLU A 113 0.29 2.11 2.31
N PHE A 114 1.37 2.86 2.50
CA PHE A 114 2.51 2.44 3.29
C PHE A 114 2.89 3.56 4.24
N TYR A 115 2.80 3.29 5.54
CA TYR A 115 3.32 4.17 6.57
C TYR A 115 4.63 3.61 7.13
N CYS A 116 5.60 4.48 7.41
CA CYS A 116 6.79 4.07 8.13
C CYS A 116 7.42 5.18 8.96
N ASP A 117 8.16 4.77 9.98
CA ASP A 117 9.17 5.56 10.66
C ASP A 117 10.40 4.67 10.96
N ASN A 118 11.30 5.12 11.83
CA ASN A 118 12.47 4.34 12.27
C ASN A 118 12.15 3.02 12.99
N ARG A 119 10.92 2.84 13.48
CA ARG A 119 10.51 1.73 14.34
C ARG A 119 9.57 0.78 13.62
N VAL A 120 8.61 1.31 12.87
CA VAL A 120 7.52 0.55 12.27
C VAL A 120 7.43 0.79 10.76
N ALA A 121 6.98 -0.26 10.07
CA ALA A 121 6.56 -0.25 8.69
C ALA A 121 5.16 -0.86 8.64
N GLU A 122 4.18 -0.18 8.07
CA GLU A 122 2.78 -0.57 8.07
C GLU A 122 2.31 -0.75 6.63
N LEU A 123 1.87 -1.96 6.29
CA LEU A 123 1.27 -2.27 5.00
C LEU A 123 -0.23 -2.12 5.16
N GLU A 124 -0.80 -1.19 4.40
CA GLU A 124 -2.18 -0.74 4.62
C GLU A 124 -3.01 -0.86 3.34
N PRO A 125 -3.54 -2.04 3.00
CA PRO A 125 -4.58 -2.15 1.99
C PRO A 125 -5.89 -1.57 2.51
N LEU A 126 -6.60 -0.88 1.64
CA LEU A 126 -7.87 -0.24 1.95
C LEU A 126 -8.95 -0.88 1.08
N SER A 127 -10.13 -1.11 1.66
CA SER A 127 -11.32 -1.39 0.86
C SER A 127 -11.92 -0.07 0.36
N PRO A 128 -12.69 -0.07 -0.74
CA PRO A 128 -13.59 1.03 -1.02
C PRO A 128 -14.69 1.13 0.05
N GLU A 129 -15.41 2.26 0.06
CA GLU A 129 -16.63 2.44 0.84
C GLU A 129 -17.66 1.36 0.47
N SER A 130 -18.23 0.73 1.48
CA SER A 130 -19.37 -0.19 1.35
C SER A 130 -20.50 0.27 2.26
N ARG A 131 -21.71 0.34 1.71
CA ARG A 131 -22.92 0.71 2.43
C ARG A 131 -23.62 -0.55 2.90
N LEU A 132 -23.79 -0.67 4.21
CA LEU A 132 -24.37 -1.85 4.84
C LEU A 132 -25.68 -1.50 5.52
N LYS A 133 -26.72 -2.25 5.18
CA LYS A 133 -28.00 -2.29 5.88
C LYS A 133 -27.88 -3.13 7.16
N PRO A 134 -28.84 -3.02 8.08
CA PRO A 134 -28.88 -3.90 9.25
C PRO A 134 -28.83 -5.37 8.84
N ASN A 135 -27.95 -6.14 9.47
CA ASN A 135 -27.68 -7.57 9.23
C ASN A 135 -26.92 -7.92 7.94
N GLU A 136 -26.48 -6.95 7.14
CA GLU A 136 -25.54 -7.20 6.05
C GLU A 136 -24.11 -7.37 6.58
N ASN A 137 -23.28 -8.07 5.81
CA ASN A 137 -21.87 -8.27 6.09
C ASN A 137 -21.03 -7.82 4.89
N TYR A 138 -19.81 -7.39 5.18
CA TYR A 138 -18.81 -7.05 4.19
C TYR A 138 -17.50 -7.73 4.53
N ALA A 139 -16.85 -8.30 3.52
CA ALA A 139 -15.56 -8.95 3.67
C ALA A 139 -14.56 -8.33 2.70
N PHE A 140 -13.38 -8.02 3.22
CA PHE A 140 -12.22 -7.62 2.44
C PHE A 140 -11.11 -8.62 2.73
N PRO A 141 -11.12 -9.78 2.04
CA PRO A 141 -10.22 -10.88 2.35
C PRO A 141 -8.79 -10.52 1.99
N GLU A 142 -7.85 -11.07 2.76
CA GLU A 142 -6.43 -10.90 2.52
C GLU A 142 -5.74 -12.26 2.48
N LYS A 143 -4.64 -12.33 1.72
CA LYS A 143 -3.75 -13.49 1.73
C LYS A 143 -2.33 -13.04 1.98
N TRP A 144 -1.63 -13.71 2.89
CA TRP A 144 -0.26 -13.38 3.25
C TRP A 144 0.67 -14.49 2.79
N VAL A 145 1.81 -14.11 2.24
CA VAL A 145 2.88 -15.03 1.85
C VAL A 145 4.19 -14.49 2.39
N LEU A 146 4.99 -15.37 2.99
CA LEU A 146 6.35 -15.05 3.40
C LEU A 146 7.33 -15.81 2.50
N ILE A 147 8.22 -15.07 1.84
CA ILE A 147 9.22 -15.63 0.92
C ILE A 147 10.61 -15.44 1.54
N GLN A 148 11.34 -16.55 1.69
CA GLN A 148 12.73 -16.53 2.10
C GLN A 148 13.62 -16.08 0.94
N LEU A 149 14.50 -15.12 1.20
CA LEU A 149 15.48 -14.60 0.25
C LEU A 149 16.86 -15.23 0.52
N GLU A 150 17.68 -15.30 -0.52
CA GLU A 150 19.05 -15.84 -0.45
C GLU A 150 19.99 -14.88 0.30
N SER A 151 19.83 -13.59 0.03
CA SER A 151 20.63 -12.50 0.59
C SER A 151 19.75 -11.40 1.18
N GLU A 152 20.37 -10.53 1.97
CA GLU A 152 19.72 -9.34 2.48
C GLU A 152 19.50 -8.31 1.38
N VAL A 153 18.38 -7.59 1.48
CA VAL A 153 18.01 -6.51 0.56
C VAL A 153 18.59 -5.21 1.08
N THR A 154 19.50 -4.62 0.32
CA THR A 154 20.32 -3.47 0.76
C THR A 154 20.20 -2.24 -0.15
N SER A 155 19.39 -2.31 -1.21
CA SER A 155 19.15 -1.17 -2.09
C SER A 155 17.73 -1.16 -2.66
N PRO A 156 17.23 0.02 -3.10
CA PRO A 156 15.95 0.12 -3.79
C PRO A 156 15.86 -0.75 -5.06
N GLU A 157 16.94 -0.85 -5.82
CA GLU A 157 17.01 -1.66 -7.05
C GLU A 157 16.93 -3.16 -6.71
N ALA A 158 17.62 -3.59 -5.65
CA ALA A 158 17.51 -4.95 -5.13
C ALA A 158 16.08 -5.26 -4.68
N ALA A 159 15.45 -4.34 -3.95
CA ALA A 159 14.06 -4.45 -3.49
C ALA A 159 13.08 -4.54 -4.67
N ARG A 160 13.19 -3.64 -5.67
CA ARG A 160 12.37 -3.69 -6.89
C ARG A 160 12.53 -5.03 -7.60
N SER A 161 13.75 -5.56 -7.65
CA SER A 161 14.02 -6.80 -8.36
C SER A 161 13.20 -7.98 -7.80
N LEU A 162 12.79 -7.92 -6.52
CA LEU A 162 12.01 -8.96 -5.86
C LEU A 162 10.60 -9.15 -6.42
N VAL A 163 10.07 -8.19 -7.18
CA VAL A 163 8.76 -8.33 -7.84
C VAL A 163 8.69 -9.60 -8.68
N ARG A 164 9.81 -10.03 -9.30
CA ARG A 164 9.87 -11.29 -10.06
C ARG A 164 9.64 -12.56 -9.23
N LYS A 165 9.80 -12.47 -7.91
CA LYS A 165 9.59 -13.57 -6.97
C LYS A 165 8.15 -13.61 -6.43
N ILE A 166 7.34 -12.58 -6.69
CA ILE A 166 5.97 -12.46 -6.19
C ILE A 166 5.02 -13.20 -7.15
N PRO A 167 4.32 -14.26 -6.69
CA PRO A 167 3.30 -14.93 -7.49
C PRO A 167 2.17 -13.98 -7.91
N PRO A 168 1.44 -14.30 -8.99
CA PRO A 168 0.23 -13.55 -9.35
C PRO A 168 -0.76 -13.47 -8.19
N SER A 169 -1.45 -12.33 -8.08
CA SER A 169 -2.52 -12.15 -7.10
C SER A 169 -3.60 -13.22 -7.28
N PRO A 170 -4.07 -13.86 -6.20
CA PRO A 170 -5.20 -14.78 -6.26
C PRO A 170 -6.55 -14.07 -6.41
N PHE A 171 -6.57 -12.74 -6.30
CA PHE A 171 -7.78 -11.92 -6.46
C PHE A 171 -7.95 -11.38 -7.88
N LYS A 172 -6.95 -11.61 -8.75
CA LYS A 172 -6.94 -11.11 -10.12
C LYS A 172 -7.84 -11.98 -10.97
N ASN A 173 -8.94 -11.39 -11.45
CA ASN A 173 -9.84 -12.01 -12.43
C ASN A 173 -9.29 -11.93 -13.86
#